data_AF-A0A969Q999-F1
#
_entry.id   AF-A0A969Q999-F1
#
_cell.length_a   1.000
_cell.length_b   1.000
_cell.length_c   1.000
_cell.angle_alpha   90.00
_cell.angle_beta   90.00
_cell.angle_gamma   90.00
#
_symmetry.space_group_name_H-M   'P 1'
#
loop_
_entity.id
_entity.type
_entity.pdbx_description
1 polymer ?
#
loop_
_entity_poly.entity_id
_entity_poly.type
_entity_poly.pdbx_seq_one_letter_code
_entity_poly.pdbx_strand_id
1 'polypeptide(L)' 'MQVVIQPPSPIETGIKVEMVNDRPLFKFTDRLQLQLENLLEKNKLNSLTAEEQDELNAINELDRLFTYLNSLLIAQQ' A
#
# COMPACT_ATOMS: atom_id res chain seq x y z
N MET A 1 -3.46 16.11 -29.02
CA MET A 1 -3.87 15.04 -28.10
C MET A 1 -3.31 15.40 -26.73
N GLN A 2 -4.12 15.97 -25.84
CA GLN A 2 -3.70 16.21 -24.47
C GLN A 2 -3.87 14.90 -23.71
N VAL A 3 -2.76 14.23 -23.40
CA VAL A 3 -2.76 13.14 -22.44
C VAL A 3 -3.05 13.81 -21.10
N VAL A 4 -4.27 13.68 -20.62
CA VAL A 4 -4.62 14.06 -19.26
C VAL A 4 -3.87 13.06 -18.37
N ILE A 5 -2.67 13.42 -17.94
CA ILE A 5 -1.94 12.65 -16.95
C ILE A 5 -2.73 12.87 -15.66
N GLN A 6 -3.73 12.03 -15.41
CA GLN A 6 -4.36 11.95 -14.10
C GLN A 6 -3.21 11.80 -13.09
N PRO A 7 -3.18 12.59 -12.01
CA PRO A 7 -2.18 12.38 -10.98
C PRO A 7 -2.26 10.90 -10.59
N PRO A 8 -1.12 10.17 -10.58
CA PRO A 8 -1.15 8.76 -10.23
C PRO A 8 -1.87 8.65 -8.90
N SER A 9 -2.84 7.73 -8.83
CA SER A 9 -3.54 7.49 -7.58
C SER A 9 -2.49 7.20 -6.50
N PRO A 10 -2.68 7.61 -5.24
CA PRO A 10 -1.69 7.38 -4.18
C PRO A 10 -1.24 5.92 -4.09
N ILE A 11 -2.14 5.00 -4.45
CA ILE A 11 -1.90 3.56 -4.57
C ILE A 11 -0.96 3.19 -5.73
N GLU A 12 -1.08 3.82 -6.91
CA GLU A 12 -0.20 3.56 -8.07
C GLU A 12 1.24 4.05 -7.83
N THR A 13 1.43 5.03 -6.95
CA THR A 13 2.77 5.47 -6.46
C THR A 13 3.13 4.93 -5.07
N GLY A 14 2.28 4.06 -4.53
CA GLY A 14 2.35 3.57 -3.16
C GLY A 14 3.10 2.25 -2.99
N ILE A 15 3.48 1.60 -4.09
CA ILE A 15 4.01 0.24 -4.10
C ILE A 15 5.46 0.26 -4.64
N LYS A 16 6.39 -0.36 -3.91
CA LYS A 16 7.77 -0.60 -4.37
C LYS A 16 8.11 -2.08 -4.27
N VAL A 17 8.85 -2.57 -5.28
CA VAL A 17 9.47 -3.89 -5.23
C VAL A 17 10.91 -3.71 -4.76
N GLU A 18 11.30 -4.43 -3.71
CA GLU A 18 12.67 -4.42 -3.20
C GLU A 18 13.26 -5.82 -3.19
N MET A 19 14.53 -5.90 -3.58
CA MET A 19 15.28 -7.15 -3.55
C MET A 19 15.77 -7.42 -2.13
N VAL A 20 15.16 -8.39 -1.47
CA VAL A 20 15.54 -8.83 -0.11
C VAL A 20 16.01 -10.28 -0.19
N ASN A 21 17.30 -10.51 0.06
CA ASN A 21 17.93 -11.84 -0.07
C ASN A 21 17.70 -12.47 -1.46
N ASP A 22 18.04 -11.74 -2.53
CA ASP A 22 17.86 -12.13 -3.94
C ASP A 22 16.40 -12.40 -4.37
N ARG A 23 15.41 -12.04 -3.54
CA ARG A 23 13.99 -12.18 -3.86
C ARG A 23 13.32 -10.83 -4.07
N PRO A 24 12.56 -10.64 -5.16
CA PRO A 24 11.77 -9.42 -5.37
C PRO A 24 10.55 -9.44 -4.46
N LEU A 25 10.61 -8.79 -3.29
CA LEU A 25 9.49 -8.67 -2.37
C LEU A 25 8.73 -7.37 -2.61
N PHE A 26 7.41 -7.46 -2.49
CA PHE A 26 6.51 -6.30 -2.57
C PHE A 26 6.44 -5.62 -1.20
N LYS A 27 6.57 -4.29 -1.18
CA LYS A 27 6.35 -3.49 0.01
C LYS A 27 5.75 -2.13 -0.32
N PHE A 28 5.21 -1.48 0.70
CA PHE A 28 4.74 -0.11 0.58
C PHE A 28 5.90 0.88 0.41
N THR A 29 5.67 1.96 -0.34
CA THR A 29 6.56 3.12 -0.36
C THR A 29 6.48 3.85 0.97
N ASP A 30 7.53 4.58 1.32
CA ASP A 30 7.58 5.36 2.55
C ASP A 30 6.41 6.37 2.62
N ARG A 31 5.98 6.88 1.46
CA ARG A 31 4.81 7.75 1.35
C ARG A 31 3.50 7.03 1.72
N LEU A 32 3.26 5.83 1.19
CA LEU A 32 2.04 5.09 1.49
C LEU A 32 2.04 4.56 2.93
N GLN A 33 3.23 4.20 3.45
CA GLN A 33 3.41 3.79 4.83
C GLN A 33 3.08 4.96 5.80
N LEU A 34 3.56 6.17 5.52
CA LEU A 34 3.22 7.37 6.29
C LEU A 34 1.72 7.73 6.19
N GLN A 35 1.09 7.52 5.03
CA GLN A 35 -0.36 7.69 4.90
C GLN A 35 -1.12 6.67 5.74
N LEU A 36 -0.74 5.40 5.68
CA LEU A 36 -1.33 4.35 6.51
C LEU A 36 -1.18 4.68 8.01
N GLU A 37 -0.01 5.13 8.45
CA GLU A 37 0.20 5.54 9.84
C GLU A 37 -0.75 6.69 10.25
N ASN A 38 -0.87 7.73 9.42
CA ASN A 38 -1.82 8.83 9.67
C ASN A 38 -3.27 8.34 9.72
N LEU A 39 -3.67 7.46 8.81
CA LEU A 39 -5.02 6.88 8.79
C LEU A 39 -5.27 6.02 10.04
N LEU A 40 -4.29 5.25 10.49
CA LEU A 40 -4.39 4.47 11.73
C LEU A 40 -4.46 5.36 12.97
N GLU A 41 -3.72 6.47 13.01
CA GLU A 41 -3.83 7.45 14.09
C GLU A 41 -5.22 8.09 14.13
N LYS A 42 -5.76 8.48 12.97
CA LYS A 42 -7.13 8.99 12.85
C LYS A 42 -8.19 7.93 13.17
N ASN A 43 -7.95 6.68 12.81
CA ASN A 43 -8.83 5.54 13.13
C ASN A 43 -8.94 5.35 14.65
N LYS A 44 -7.82 5.39 15.37
CA LYS A 44 -7.79 5.30 16.84
C LYS A 44 -8.61 6.41 17.50
N LEU A 45 -8.64 7.60 16.89
CA LEU A 45 -9.43 8.74 17.34
C LEU A 45 -10.90 8.69 16.85
N ASN A 46 -11.30 7.64 16.11
CA ASN A 46 -12.60 7.53 15.44
C ASN A 46 -12.93 8.76 14.58
N SER A 47 -11.90 9.39 14.01
CA SER A 47 -12.00 10.67 13.29
C SER A 47 -11.83 10.51 11.77
N LEU A 48 -11.88 9.29 11.25
CA LEU A 48 -11.79 9.04 9.81
C LEU A 48 -13.06 9.49 9.09
N THR A 49 -12.88 10.14 7.96
CA THR A 49 -13.97 10.33 7.00
C THR A 49 -14.28 9.02 6.27
N ALA A 50 -15.42 8.95 5.60
CA ALA A 50 -15.78 7.80 4.78
C ALA A 50 -14.74 7.52 3.67
N GLU A 51 -14.16 8.57 3.09
CA GLU A 51 -13.11 8.46 2.07
C GLU A 51 -11.81 7.90 2.67
N GLU A 52 -11.42 8.37 3.85
CA GLU A 52 -10.23 7.88 4.54
C GLU A 52 -10.40 6.42 5.01
N GLN A 53 -11.62 6.04 5.40
CA GLN A 53 -11.95 4.67 5.77
C GLN A 53 -11.88 3.74 4.54
N ASP A 54 -12.31 4.20 3.37
CA ASP A 54 -12.19 3.47 2.11
C ASP A 54 -10.71 3.31 1.71
N GLU A 55 -9.91 4.38 1.84
CA GLU A 55 -8.46 4.34 1.60
C GLU A 55 -7.76 3.36 2.56
N LEU A 56 -8.11 3.37 3.85
CA LEU A 56 -7.58 2.43 4.83
C LEU A 56 -7.95 0.98 4.49
N ASN A 57 -9.16 0.73 4.00
CA ASN A 57 -9.58 -0.60 3.56
C ASN A 57 -8.79 -1.06 2.34
N ALA A 58 -8.59 -0.18 1.35
CA ALA A 58 -7.78 -0.47 0.18
C ALA A 58 -6.33 -0.80 0.54
N ILE A 59 -5.71 -0.04 1.47
CA ILE A 59 -4.35 -0.30 1.93
C ILE A 59 -4.26 -1.64 2.68
N ASN A 60 -5.24 -1.96 3.53
CA ASN A 60 -5.29 -3.25 4.23
C ASN A 60 -5.43 -4.43 3.27
N GLU A 61 -6.18 -4.28 2.19
CA GLU A 61 -6.29 -5.32 1.17
C GLU A 61 -4.96 -5.53 0.43
N LEU A 62 -4.27 -4.43 0.08
CA LEU A 62 -2.93 -4.50 -0.49
C LEU A 62 -1.93 -5.18 0.44
N ASP A 63 -1.99 -4.92 1.75
CA ASP A 63 -1.11 -5.56 2.74
C ASP A 63 -1.29 -7.08 2.75
N ARG A 64 -2.54 -7.56 2.71
CA ARG A 64 -2.85 -8.99 2.61
C ARG A 64 -2.34 -9.60 1.31
N LEU A 65 -2.52 -8.90 0.18
CA LEU A 65 -2.00 -9.34 -1.11
C LEU A 65 -0.47 -9.45 -1.09
N PHE A 66 0.23 -8.46 -0.51
CA PHE A 66 1.69 -8.49 -0.39
C PHE A 66 2.15 -9.60 0.54
N THR A 67 1.49 -9.79 1.68
CA THR A 67 1.79 -10.89 2.58
C THR A 67 1.65 -12.23 1.88
N TYR A 68 0.59 -12.42 1.10
CA TYR A 68 0.37 -13.64 0.32
C TYR A 68 1.44 -13.83 -0.77
N LEU A 69 1.69 -12.81 -1.60
CA LEU A 69 2.69 -12.85 -2.67
C LEU A 69 4.11 -13.07 -2.10
N ASN A 70 4.49 -12.33 -1.07
CA ASN A 70 5.77 -12.48 -0.40
C ASN A 70 5.89 -13.87 0.24
N SER A 71 4.82 -14.39 0.85
CA SER A 71 4.80 -15.75 1.39
C SER A 71 5.00 -16.80 0.29
N LEU A 72 4.34 -16.68 -0.86
CA LEU A 72 4.54 -17.57 -2.00
C LEU A 72 5.98 -17.50 -2.55
N LEU A 73 6.52 -16.29 -2.67
CA LEU A 73 7.90 -16.06 -3.14
C LEU A 73 8.94 -16.64 -2.18
N ILE A 74 8.65 -16.63 -0.88
CA ILE A 74 9.50 -17.24 0.16
C ILE A 74 9.29 -18.75 0.21
N ALA A 75 8.07 -19.24 -0.02
CA ALA A 75 7.68 -20.65 0.11
C ALA A 75 8.01 -21.52 -1.11
N GLN A 76 8.34 -20.96 -2.28
CA GLN A 76 8.87 -21.71 -3.43
C GLN A 76 10.31 -22.22 -3.20
N GLN A 77 10.54 -22.89 -2.06
CA GLN A 77 11.76 -23.65 -1.76
C GLN A 77 11.69 -25.05 -2.35
#